data_AF-G9EIQ5-F1
#
_entry.id   AF-G9EIQ5-F1
#
_cell.length_a   1.000
_cell.length_b   1.000
_cell.length_c   1.000
_cell.angle_alpha   90.00
_cell.angle_beta   90.00
_cell.angle_gamma   90.00
#
_symmetry.space_group_name_H-M   'P 1'
#
loop_
_entity.id
_entity.type
_entity.pdbx_description
1 polymer ?
#
loop_
_entity_poly.entity_id
_entity_poly.type
_entity_poly.pdbx_seq_one_letter_code
_entity_poly.pdbx_strand_id
1 'polypeptide(L)'
;MQNKPEKPVAPKNPQEPVPSPKAISPSPWEFANFIVVAGTTSAAVIGVQSPVKTLLMNLSKHNTLLPNTYSGGTLSFFKALYAGTNTSIKGSAARTAYVTSTKENKPTETVLNEGLIKEENIVEDGIKPNHRVSPGYVASAALGDTAVTQIPESLSQLKKVPGLLPANFKWYTPYNAYKLMSNGFGFRYSAGLINFMCMLQFENEIARRLPINDTVKKHSLAGALSGATAAFFAYPFAAYKDYLLAQTTVNNKGLLINARSSIVIKDIINNLTNDPKKALLQVFDNTKKQLPIRMALTATIFAIISGTEKILGPEPLTKIVPEQYRPSATSPRFFAMSKTAEVRPPEASNTEAPSTPKL
;
A
#
# COMPACT_ATOMS: atom_id res chain seq x y z
N MET A 1 14.47 -69.19 38.34
CA MET A 1 14.17 -68.23 37.26
C MET A 1 12.73 -67.79 37.42
N GLN A 2 12.51 -66.60 37.97
CA GLN A 2 11.20 -65.96 38.09
C GLN A 2 11.37 -64.51 37.63
N ASN A 3 10.69 -64.16 36.54
CA ASN A 3 10.75 -62.85 35.91
C ASN A 3 10.07 -61.80 36.79
N LYS A 4 10.82 -60.73 37.08
CA LYS A 4 10.39 -59.55 37.82
C LYS A 4 9.62 -58.63 36.85
N PRO A 5 8.42 -58.13 37.19
CA PRO A 5 7.69 -57.24 36.30
C PRO A 5 8.36 -55.86 36.23
N GLU A 6 8.67 -55.47 35.01
CA GLU A 6 9.27 -54.19 34.62
C GLU A 6 8.24 -53.06 34.79
N LYS A 7 8.62 -51.98 35.48
CA LYS A 7 7.76 -50.81 35.66
C LYS A 7 7.60 -50.07 34.32
N PRO A 8 6.40 -49.58 33.96
CA PRO A 8 6.22 -48.77 32.77
C PRO A 8 6.90 -47.41 32.93
N VAL A 9 7.82 -47.11 32.03
CA VAL A 9 8.49 -45.81 31.89
C VAL A 9 7.46 -44.81 31.36
N ALA A 10 7.20 -43.74 32.13
CA ALA A 10 6.31 -42.66 31.73
C ALA A 10 6.80 -41.98 30.43
N PRO A 11 5.89 -41.59 29.51
CA PRO A 11 6.27 -40.88 28.30
C PRO A 11 6.88 -39.53 28.65
N LYS A 12 8.12 -39.33 28.22
CA LYS A 12 8.88 -38.08 28.33
C LYS A 12 8.10 -37.00 27.55
N ASN A 13 7.54 -36.03 28.27
CA ASN A 13 6.91 -34.84 27.68
C ASN A 13 7.84 -34.24 26.60
N PRO A 14 7.32 -33.82 25.44
CA PRO A 14 8.07 -33.02 24.49
C PRO A 14 8.55 -31.76 25.22
N GLN A 15 9.86 -31.63 25.40
CA GLN A 15 10.45 -30.40 25.93
C GLN A 15 10.08 -29.26 24.96
N GLU A 16 9.33 -28.28 25.47
CA GLU A 16 9.20 -26.99 24.81
C GLU A 16 10.62 -26.44 24.55
N PRO A 17 10.90 -25.94 23.33
CA PRO A 17 12.24 -25.47 22.98
C PRO A 17 12.60 -24.28 23.87
N VAL A 18 13.61 -24.49 24.73
CA VAL A 18 14.16 -23.43 25.58
C VAL A 18 14.67 -22.32 24.65
N PRO A 19 14.14 -21.07 24.75
CA PRO A 19 14.57 -19.98 23.89
C PRO A 19 16.06 -19.73 24.11
N SER A 20 16.83 -19.82 23.03
CA SER A 20 18.26 -19.57 23.06
C SER A 20 18.52 -18.13 23.54
N PRO A 21 19.43 -17.87 24.49
CA PRO A 21 19.69 -16.52 25.03
C PRO A 21 20.27 -15.53 24.01
N LYS A 22 20.44 -15.95 22.74
CA LYS A 22 20.84 -15.12 21.59
C LYS A 22 19.70 -14.85 20.58
N ALA A 23 18.50 -15.36 20.84
CA ALA A 23 17.36 -15.15 19.96
C ALA A 23 16.87 -13.70 20.03
N ILE A 24 16.73 -13.06 18.87
CA ILE A 24 16.15 -11.72 18.77
C ILE A 24 14.69 -11.82 19.19
N SER A 25 14.20 -10.84 19.96
CA SER A 25 12.78 -10.80 20.30
C SER A 25 11.92 -10.74 19.03
N PRO A 26 10.73 -11.35 19.05
CA PRO A 26 9.89 -11.46 17.86
C PRO A 26 9.50 -10.11 17.25
N SER A 27 9.33 -9.10 18.10
CA SER A 27 8.97 -7.75 17.70
C SER A 27 9.99 -7.08 16.76
N PRO A 28 11.27 -6.87 17.14
CA PRO A 28 12.30 -6.36 16.23
C PRO A 28 12.49 -7.20 14.96
N TRP A 29 12.31 -8.52 15.05
CA TRP A 29 12.43 -9.43 13.90
C TRP A 29 11.38 -9.13 12.83
N GLU A 30 10.11 -9.01 13.22
CA GLU A 30 9.02 -8.68 12.31
C GLU A 30 9.13 -7.26 11.76
N PHE A 31 9.53 -6.31 12.60
CA PHE A 31 9.79 -4.93 12.15
C PHE A 31 10.90 -4.87 11.10
N ALA A 32 11.98 -5.64 11.29
CA ALA A 32 13.08 -5.70 10.34
C ALA A 32 12.65 -6.40 9.02
N ASN A 33 11.88 -7.49 9.09
CA ASN A 33 11.30 -8.13 7.90
C ASN A 33 10.42 -7.16 7.11
N PHE A 34 9.57 -6.42 7.81
CA PHE A 34 8.73 -5.37 7.24
C PHE A 34 9.57 -4.27 6.57
N ILE A 35 10.63 -3.78 7.21
CA ILE A 35 11.54 -2.78 6.62
C ILE A 35 12.16 -3.31 5.33
N VAL A 36 12.57 -4.58 5.28
CA VAL A 36 13.18 -5.17 4.09
C VAL A 36 12.18 -5.23 2.94
N VAL A 37 10.95 -5.71 3.20
CA VAL A 37 9.88 -5.76 2.19
C VAL A 37 9.49 -4.36 1.74
N ALA A 38 9.24 -3.45 2.68
CA ALA A 38 8.82 -2.08 2.39
C ALA A 38 9.93 -1.28 1.71
N GLY A 39 11.18 -1.46 2.12
CA GLY A 39 12.35 -0.81 1.53
C GLY A 39 12.59 -1.26 0.09
N THR A 40 12.58 -2.58 -0.15
CA THR A 40 12.78 -3.16 -1.49
C THR A 40 11.66 -2.74 -2.44
N THR A 41 10.41 -2.87 -1.98
CA THR A 41 9.23 -2.48 -2.77
C THR A 41 9.24 -0.97 -3.06
N SER A 42 9.58 -0.13 -2.08
CA SER A 42 9.70 1.32 -2.29
C SER A 42 10.76 1.67 -3.31
N ALA A 43 11.95 1.09 -3.20
CA ALA A 43 13.06 1.36 -4.11
C ALA A 43 12.70 1.00 -5.55
N ALA A 44 12.08 -0.16 -5.76
CA ALA A 44 11.61 -0.60 -7.07
C ALA A 44 10.51 0.33 -7.63
N VAL A 45 9.52 0.70 -6.80
CA VAL A 45 8.43 1.61 -7.20
C VAL A 45 8.97 3.00 -7.57
N ILE A 46 9.89 3.57 -6.77
CA ILE A 46 10.45 4.90 -7.02
C ILE A 46 11.27 4.92 -8.32
N GLY A 47 12.03 3.86 -8.58
CA GLY A 47 12.84 3.72 -9.79
C GLY A 47 12.03 3.89 -11.07
N VAL A 48 10.80 3.37 -11.09
CA VAL A 48 9.89 3.50 -12.23
C VAL A 48 9.03 4.77 -12.14
N GLN A 49 8.51 5.08 -10.96
CA GLN A 49 7.53 6.15 -10.78
C GLN A 49 8.12 7.54 -10.99
N SER A 50 9.36 7.78 -10.56
CA SER A 50 9.96 9.10 -10.64
C SER A 50 10.10 9.61 -12.08
N PRO A 51 10.75 8.89 -13.01
CA PRO A 51 10.90 9.35 -14.39
C PRO A 51 9.55 9.54 -15.08
N VAL A 52 8.62 8.59 -14.94
CA VAL A 52 7.31 8.65 -15.61
C VAL A 52 6.47 9.82 -15.11
N LYS A 53 6.45 10.09 -13.79
CA LYS A 53 5.75 11.27 -13.25
C LYS A 53 6.34 12.58 -13.76
N THR A 54 7.65 12.64 -13.98
CA THR A 54 8.30 13.83 -14.54
C THR A 54 7.88 14.03 -16.00
N LEU A 55 7.85 12.96 -16.80
CA LEU A 55 7.35 13.01 -18.18
C LEU A 55 5.88 13.45 -18.26
N LEU A 56 5.01 12.88 -17.40
CA LEU A 56 3.60 13.26 -17.32
C LEU A 56 3.41 14.73 -16.96
N MET A 57 4.19 15.24 -16.00
CA MET A 57 4.10 16.64 -15.59
C MET A 57 4.55 17.60 -16.70
N ASN A 58 5.63 17.25 -17.43
CA ASN A 58 6.06 18.02 -18.60
C ASN A 58 5.01 18.00 -19.71
N LEU A 59 4.39 16.83 -19.96
CA LEU A 59 3.31 16.71 -20.93
C LEU A 59 2.11 17.58 -20.53
N SER A 60 1.73 17.60 -19.24
CA SER A 60 0.62 18.42 -18.74
C SER A 60 0.89 19.92 -18.81
N LYS A 61 2.14 20.38 -18.62
CA LYS A 61 2.48 21.81 -18.60
C LYS A 61 2.94 22.38 -19.94
N HIS A 62 3.73 21.62 -20.69
CA HIS A 62 4.41 22.07 -21.90
C HIS A 62 3.95 21.32 -23.16
N ASN A 63 3.09 20.30 -23.03
CA ASN A 63 2.69 19.40 -24.13
C ASN A 63 3.89 18.70 -24.79
N THR A 64 5.04 18.65 -24.11
CA THR A 64 6.27 17.99 -24.52
C THR A 64 6.62 16.87 -23.54
N LEU A 65 7.13 15.75 -24.04
CA LEU A 65 7.59 14.65 -23.18
C LEU A 65 8.93 14.97 -22.50
N LEU A 66 9.77 15.76 -23.16
CA LEU A 66 11.10 16.08 -22.68
C LEU A 66 11.08 17.31 -21.76
N PRO A 67 11.86 17.31 -20.66
CA PRO A 67 12.01 18.49 -19.83
C PRO A 67 12.68 19.63 -20.61
N ASN A 68 12.02 20.78 -20.72
CA ASN A 68 12.53 21.93 -21.47
C ASN A 68 13.74 22.63 -20.80
N THR A 69 14.16 22.19 -19.61
CA THR A 69 15.37 22.66 -18.90
C THR A 69 16.66 21.98 -19.39
N TYR A 70 16.60 21.36 -20.57
CA TYR A 70 17.71 20.60 -21.15
C TYR A 70 18.80 21.53 -21.71
N SER A 71 19.77 21.89 -20.87
CA SER A 71 21.09 22.35 -21.34
C SER A 71 21.98 21.10 -21.46
N GLY A 72 22.41 20.79 -22.69
CA GLY A 72 22.73 19.44 -23.17
C GLY A 72 23.63 18.55 -22.32
N GLY A 73 23.24 17.28 -22.19
CA GLY A 73 24.02 16.17 -21.63
C GLY A 73 23.14 15.04 -21.09
N THR A 74 23.49 13.78 -21.35
CA THR A 74 22.73 12.60 -20.86
C THR A 74 22.63 12.57 -19.33
N LEU A 75 23.64 13.06 -18.61
CA LEU A 75 23.60 13.19 -17.15
C LEU A 75 22.58 14.22 -16.67
N SER A 76 22.46 15.35 -17.37
CA SER A 76 21.46 16.40 -17.10
C SER A 76 20.05 15.90 -17.38
N PHE A 77 19.88 14.99 -18.35
CA PHE A 77 18.61 14.28 -18.60
C PHE A 77 18.15 13.50 -17.39
N PHE A 78 19.00 12.61 -16.90
CA PHE A 78 18.67 11.78 -15.74
C PHE A 78 18.48 12.63 -14.49
N LYS A 79 19.33 13.65 -14.29
CA LYS A 79 19.16 14.60 -13.18
C LYS A 79 17.80 15.32 -13.24
N ALA A 80 17.33 15.69 -14.42
CA ALA A 80 16.01 16.30 -14.60
C ALA A 80 14.87 15.29 -14.38
N LEU A 81 15.00 14.05 -14.87
CA LEU A 81 14.00 12.98 -14.66
C LEU A 81 13.85 12.60 -13.18
N TYR A 82 14.95 12.60 -12.44
CA TYR A 82 15.01 12.33 -11.00
C TYR A 82 14.98 13.62 -10.14
N ALA A 83 14.64 14.77 -10.72
CA ALA A 83 14.41 15.97 -9.94
C ALA A 83 13.24 15.74 -8.96
N GLY A 84 13.47 16.01 -7.67
CA GLY A 84 12.48 15.77 -6.61
C GLY A 84 12.41 14.32 -6.11
N THR A 85 13.25 13.40 -6.59
CA THR A 85 13.27 12.00 -6.12
C THR A 85 13.57 11.91 -4.62
N ASN A 86 14.41 12.77 -4.04
CA ASN A 86 14.65 12.79 -2.59
C ASN A 86 13.38 13.05 -1.76
N THR A 87 12.45 13.86 -2.30
CA THR A 87 11.13 14.07 -1.66
C THR A 87 10.19 12.88 -1.95
N SER A 88 10.28 12.30 -3.15
CA SER A 88 9.54 11.08 -3.50
C SER A 88 9.95 9.85 -2.69
N ILE A 89 11.23 9.71 -2.32
CA ILE A 89 11.74 8.61 -1.49
C ILE A 89 11.07 8.61 -0.13
N LYS A 90 11.02 9.77 0.54
CA LYS A 90 10.38 9.90 1.86
C LYS A 90 8.89 9.59 1.81
N GLY A 91 8.19 10.11 0.80
CA GLY A 91 6.76 9.84 0.61
C GLY A 91 6.47 8.39 0.22
N SER A 92 7.31 7.78 -0.61
CA SER A 92 7.13 6.40 -1.07
C SER A 92 7.47 5.38 0.02
N ALA A 93 8.49 5.61 0.86
CA ALA A 93 8.75 4.75 2.01
C ALA A 93 7.56 4.72 2.96
N ALA A 94 7.00 5.91 3.27
CA ALA A 94 5.82 6.01 4.12
C ALA A 94 4.57 5.38 3.49
N ARG A 95 4.37 5.57 2.18
CA ARG A 95 3.31 4.90 1.41
C ARG A 95 3.44 3.39 1.48
N THR A 96 4.61 2.85 1.16
CA THR A 96 4.79 1.39 1.09
C THR A 96 4.63 0.77 2.46
N ALA A 97 5.20 1.37 3.50
CA ALA A 97 4.99 0.92 4.86
C ALA A 97 3.49 0.85 5.20
N TYR A 98 2.74 1.89 4.84
CA TYR A 98 1.31 1.95 5.05
C TYR A 98 0.54 0.91 4.21
N VAL A 99 0.81 0.84 2.90
CA VAL A 99 0.15 -0.08 1.95
C VAL A 99 0.41 -1.53 2.34
N THR A 100 1.63 -1.89 2.67
CA THR A 100 1.99 -3.24 3.14
C THR A 100 1.26 -3.57 4.44
N SER A 101 1.27 -2.66 5.43
CA SER A 101 0.53 -2.85 6.68
C SER A 101 -0.97 -3.01 6.46
N THR A 102 -1.58 -2.23 5.55
CA THR A 102 -3.02 -2.36 5.22
C THR A 102 -3.34 -3.58 4.36
N LYS A 103 -2.40 -4.10 3.57
CA LYS A 103 -2.61 -5.33 2.81
C LYS A 103 -2.51 -6.56 3.72
N GLU A 104 -1.67 -6.50 4.76
CA GLU A 104 -1.48 -7.58 5.73
C GLU A 104 -2.56 -7.63 6.82
N ASN A 105 -3.08 -6.48 7.25
CA ASN A 105 -4.06 -6.38 8.36
C ASN A 105 -5.51 -6.18 7.88
N LYS A 106 -5.90 -6.79 6.75
CA LYS A 106 -7.28 -6.67 6.26
C LYS A 106 -8.22 -7.35 7.27
N PRO A 107 -9.17 -6.64 7.89
CA PRO A 107 -10.21 -7.31 8.66
C PRO A 107 -11.09 -8.06 7.67
N THR A 108 -11.01 -9.39 7.69
CA THR A 108 -11.98 -10.25 7.01
C THR A 108 -13.30 -10.07 7.75
N GLU A 109 -14.26 -9.34 7.15
CA GLU A 109 -15.64 -9.38 7.60
C GLU A 109 -16.19 -10.78 7.30
N THR A 110 -15.85 -11.74 8.16
CA THR A 110 -16.74 -12.86 8.44
C THR A 110 -18.00 -12.21 8.97
N VAL A 111 -19.12 -12.44 8.28
CA VAL A 111 -20.45 -11.98 8.70
C VAL A 111 -20.54 -12.13 10.21
N LEU A 112 -20.99 -11.06 10.87
CA LEU A 112 -21.14 -10.89 12.30
C LEU A 112 -22.12 -11.95 12.84
N ASN A 113 -21.65 -13.19 12.95
CA ASN A 113 -22.19 -14.35 13.66
C ASN A 113 -21.24 -15.53 13.42
N GLU A 114 -20.79 -16.13 14.52
CA GLU A 114 -19.91 -17.31 14.61
C GLU A 114 -18.41 -17.02 14.57
N GLY A 115 -17.80 -17.25 15.74
CA GLY A 115 -16.42 -16.93 16.01
C GLY A 115 -15.41 -17.99 15.54
N LEU A 116 -14.15 -17.62 15.75
CA LEU A 116 -13.11 -18.53 16.24
C LEU A 116 -12.77 -19.76 15.36
N ILE A 117 -12.55 -19.63 14.05
CA ILE A 117 -11.81 -20.66 13.29
C ILE A 117 -10.79 -20.05 12.32
N LYS A 118 -9.53 -20.00 12.79
CA LYS A 118 -8.34 -20.52 12.12
C LYS A 118 -8.20 -20.21 10.60
N GLU A 119 -7.54 -19.11 10.27
CA GLU A 119 -7.14 -18.75 8.90
C GLU A 119 -5.99 -19.63 8.32
N GLU A 120 -5.52 -20.65 9.04
CA GLU A 120 -4.41 -21.51 8.59
C GLU A 120 -4.84 -22.86 7.98
N ASN A 121 -6.14 -23.18 7.94
CA ASN A 121 -6.65 -24.44 7.34
C ASN A 121 -7.55 -24.26 6.10
N ILE A 122 -7.76 -23.05 5.57
CA ILE A 122 -8.63 -22.84 4.38
C ILE A 122 -7.80 -22.77 3.08
N VAL A 123 -6.84 -23.69 2.94
CA VAL A 123 -6.20 -23.98 1.65
C VAL A 123 -6.72 -25.28 1.03
N GLU A 124 -7.38 -26.17 1.77
CA GLU A 124 -7.79 -27.48 1.20
C GLU A 124 -9.27 -27.69 0.87
N ASP A 125 -10.25 -26.98 1.47
CA ASP A 125 -11.66 -27.26 1.16
C ASP A 125 -12.36 -26.14 0.36
N GLY A 126 -12.39 -26.34 -0.96
CA GLY A 126 -13.56 -26.23 -1.86
C GLY A 126 -14.47 -25.00 -1.94
N ILE A 127 -14.70 -24.22 -0.88
CA ILE A 127 -15.65 -23.10 -0.88
C ILE A 127 -15.07 -21.95 -0.05
N LYS A 128 -14.33 -21.04 -0.70
CA LYS A 128 -13.76 -19.87 -0.02
C LYS A 128 -14.83 -18.81 0.16
N PRO A 129 -15.14 -18.37 1.41
CA PRO A 129 -16.07 -17.28 1.63
C PRO A 129 -15.58 -16.05 0.86
N ASN A 130 -16.53 -15.34 0.26
CA ASN A 130 -16.29 -14.16 -0.54
C ASN A 130 -15.64 -13.10 0.36
N HIS A 131 -14.30 -13.05 0.40
CA HIS A 131 -13.50 -12.13 1.21
C HIS A 131 -13.72 -10.70 0.68
N ARG A 132 -14.86 -10.12 1.01
CA ARG A 132 -15.18 -8.73 0.71
C ARG A 132 -14.58 -7.92 1.84
N VAL A 133 -13.50 -7.21 1.50
CA VAL A 133 -12.92 -6.21 2.41
C VAL A 133 -13.95 -5.13 2.64
N SER A 134 -14.19 -4.79 3.90
CA SER A 134 -15.12 -3.74 4.31
C SER A 134 -14.84 -2.43 3.56
N PRO A 135 -15.84 -1.76 2.96
CA PRO A 135 -15.63 -0.47 2.32
C PRO A 135 -15.12 0.59 3.31
N GLY A 136 -15.47 0.49 4.60
CA GLY A 136 -14.94 1.37 5.65
C GLY A 136 -13.44 1.18 5.89
N TYR A 137 -12.95 -0.05 5.76
CA TYR A 137 -11.52 -0.34 5.82
C TYR A 137 -10.78 0.24 4.60
N VAL A 138 -11.33 0.07 3.40
CA VAL A 138 -10.76 0.68 2.18
C VAL A 138 -10.70 2.20 2.30
N ALA A 139 -11.74 2.81 2.88
CA ALA A 139 -11.81 4.25 3.10
C ALA A 139 -10.78 4.77 4.10
N SER A 140 -10.68 4.14 5.27
CA SER A 140 -9.67 4.49 6.28
C SER A 140 -8.25 4.23 5.76
N ALA A 141 -8.02 3.13 5.06
CA ALA A 141 -6.77 2.85 4.35
C ALA A 141 -6.41 4.00 3.40
N ALA A 142 -7.29 4.33 2.46
CA ALA A 142 -7.05 5.42 1.51
C ALA A 142 -6.83 6.79 2.19
N LEU A 143 -7.53 7.06 3.31
CA LEU A 143 -7.41 8.31 4.05
C LEU A 143 -6.03 8.44 4.70
N GLY A 144 -5.56 7.38 5.37
CA GLY A 144 -4.25 7.38 6.01
C GLY A 144 -3.10 7.48 5.00
N ASP A 145 -3.15 6.74 3.88
CA ASP A 145 -2.16 6.92 2.80
C ASP A 145 -2.16 8.37 2.30
N THR A 146 -3.35 8.91 2.02
CA THR A 146 -3.50 10.29 1.54
C THR A 146 -2.90 11.26 2.55
N ALA A 147 -3.23 11.14 3.84
CA ALA A 147 -2.77 12.05 4.88
C ALA A 147 -1.24 12.04 5.04
N VAL A 148 -0.63 10.86 5.04
CA VAL A 148 0.82 10.69 5.20
C VAL A 148 1.59 11.18 3.98
N THR A 149 1.04 10.96 2.78
CA THR A 149 1.78 11.13 1.53
C THR A 149 1.45 12.43 0.78
N GLN A 150 0.41 13.16 1.19
CA GLN A 150 -0.06 14.37 0.51
C GLN A 150 1.02 15.45 0.43
N ILE A 151 1.61 15.86 1.56
CA ILE A 151 2.64 16.91 1.59
C ILE A 151 3.87 16.53 0.76
N PRO A 152 4.52 15.37 0.97
CA PRO A 152 5.72 15.02 0.19
C PRO A 152 5.40 14.85 -1.31
N GLU A 153 4.21 14.37 -1.67
CA GLU A 153 3.84 14.24 -3.07
C GLU A 153 3.57 15.59 -3.75
N SER A 154 2.79 16.47 -3.10
CA SER A 154 2.55 17.83 -3.59
C SER A 154 3.86 18.59 -3.73
N LEU A 155 4.76 18.51 -2.74
CA LEU A 155 6.08 19.13 -2.81
C LEU A 155 6.93 18.54 -3.95
N SER A 156 6.92 17.22 -4.13
CA SER A 156 7.67 16.58 -5.21
C SER A 156 7.15 16.98 -6.58
N GLN A 157 5.84 17.12 -6.75
CA GLN A 157 5.24 17.54 -8.02
C GLN A 157 5.56 19.01 -8.32
N LEU A 158 5.44 19.89 -7.34
CA LEU A 158 5.81 21.30 -7.50
C LEU A 158 7.30 21.49 -7.82
N LYS A 159 8.20 20.67 -7.24
CA LYS A 159 9.64 20.70 -7.53
C LYS A 159 10.00 20.15 -8.92
N LYS A 160 9.18 19.27 -9.48
CA LYS A 160 9.37 18.73 -10.83
C LYS A 160 9.04 19.75 -11.92
N VAL A 161 8.30 20.81 -11.56
CA VAL A 161 7.96 21.88 -12.49
C VAL A 161 9.00 23.00 -12.41
N PRO A 162 9.79 23.25 -13.47
CA PRO A 162 10.80 24.30 -13.44
C PRO A 162 10.16 25.68 -13.26
N GLY A 163 10.78 26.49 -12.40
CA GLY A 163 10.39 27.88 -12.11
C GLY A 163 9.21 28.06 -11.16
N LEU A 164 8.61 26.98 -10.64
CA LEU A 164 7.36 27.05 -9.88
C LEU A 164 7.59 27.14 -8.36
N LEU A 165 8.68 26.55 -7.87
CA LEU A 165 9.15 26.71 -6.48
C LEU A 165 10.52 27.41 -6.46
N PRO A 166 10.71 28.46 -5.64
CA PRO A 166 12.03 29.03 -5.41
C PRO A 166 12.93 28.04 -4.68
N ALA A 167 14.25 28.08 -4.95
CA ALA A 167 15.22 27.14 -4.37
C ALA A 167 15.22 27.13 -2.82
N ASN A 168 14.89 28.28 -2.21
CA ASN A 168 14.87 28.47 -0.75
C ASN A 168 13.46 28.34 -0.14
N PHE A 169 12.54 27.66 -0.82
CA PHE A 169 11.15 27.53 -0.36
C PHE A 169 11.04 26.79 0.98
N LYS A 170 10.52 27.47 2.00
CA LYS A 170 10.24 26.90 3.33
C LYS A 170 8.86 26.25 3.35
N TRP A 171 8.81 24.96 3.07
CA TRP A 171 7.57 24.18 3.04
C TRP A 171 6.97 23.89 4.43
N TYR A 172 7.83 23.85 5.45
CA TYR A 172 7.48 23.46 6.83
C TYR A 172 6.80 24.58 7.63
N THR A 173 6.54 25.75 7.03
CA THR A 173 5.74 26.78 7.71
C THR A 173 4.29 26.32 7.81
N PRO A 174 3.57 26.61 8.92
CA PRO A 174 2.20 26.14 9.10
C PRO A 174 1.26 26.49 7.94
N TYR A 175 1.41 27.70 7.38
CA TYR A 175 0.65 28.14 6.21
C TYR A 175 0.95 27.30 4.96
N ASN A 176 2.24 27.12 4.62
CA ASN A 176 2.61 26.36 3.43
C ASN A 176 2.31 24.87 3.60
N ALA A 177 2.52 24.30 4.78
CA ALA A 177 2.15 22.92 5.10
C ALA A 177 0.64 22.69 4.94
N TYR A 178 -0.19 23.60 5.48
CA TYR A 178 -1.65 23.55 5.30
C TYR A 178 -2.06 23.68 3.82
N LYS A 179 -1.42 24.58 3.06
CA LYS A 179 -1.69 24.72 1.62
C LYS A 179 -1.26 23.48 0.84
N LEU A 180 -0.11 22.88 1.13
CA LEU A 180 0.32 21.62 0.52
C LEU A 180 -0.63 20.47 0.86
N MET A 181 -1.11 20.44 2.11
CA MET A 181 -2.06 19.42 2.58
C MET A 181 -3.42 19.55 1.91
N SER A 182 -3.98 20.77 1.85
CA SER A 182 -5.31 21.02 1.30
C SER A 182 -5.39 21.02 -0.23
N ASN A 183 -4.25 21.14 -0.93
CA ASN A 183 -4.24 21.24 -2.39
C ASN A 183 -4.65 19.92 -3.08
N GLY A 184 -5.87 19.87 -3.59
CA GLY A 184 -6.38 18.69 -4.30
C GLY A 184 -6.55 17.44 -3.42
N PHE A 185 -6.62 17.60 -2.09
CA PHE A 185 -6.75 16.49 -1.13
C PHE A 185 -7.94 15.57 -1.46
N GLY A 186 -9.12 16.15 -1.71
CA GLY A 186 -10.33 15.37 -2.01
C GLY A 186 -10.18 14.52 -3.27
N PHE A 187 -9.68 15.10 -4.36
CA PHE A 187 -9.44 14.38 -5.62
C PHE A 187 -8.39 13.27 -5.44
N ARG A 188 -7.35 13.54 -4.64
CA ARG A 188 -6.37 12.51 -4.30
C ARG A 188 -6.98 11.36 -3.51
N TYR A 189 -7.77 11.68 -2.49
CA TYR A 189 -8.43 10.70 -1.66
C TYR A 189 -9.36 9.81 -2.50
N SER A 190 -10.15 10.40 -3.40
CA SER A 190 -10.99 9.66 -4.34
C SER A 190 -10.19 8.74 -5.27
N ALA A 191 -9.06 9.23 -5.82
CA ALA A 191 -8.16 8.39 -6.61
C ALA A 191 -7.55 7.25 -5.75
N GLY A 192 -7.20 7.55 -4.50
CA GLY A 192 -6.70 6.60 -3.52
C GLY A 192 -7.71 5.50 -3.22
N LEU A 193 -8.97 5.86 -2.96
CA LEU A 193 -10.07 4.92 -2.76
C LEU A 193 -10.18 3.90 -3.89
N ILE A 194 -10.16 4.38 -5.13
CA ILE A 194 -10.23 3.52 -6.33
C ILE A 194 -9.02 2.59 -6.39
N ASN A 195 -7.81 3.13 -6.18
CA ASN A 195 -6.58 2.33 -6.17
C ASN A 195 -6.61 1.24 -5.09
N PHE A 196 -6.99 1.57 -3.85
CA PHE A 196 -7.09 0.61 -2.76
C PHE A 196 -8.22 -0.41 -3.01
N MET A 197 -9.36 0.00 -3.55
CA MET A 197 -10.44 -0.93 -3.91
C MET A 197 -9.94 -1.95 -4.94
N CYS A 198 -9.31 -1.50 -6.03
CA CYS A 198 -8.79 -2.40 -7.07
C CYS A 198 -7.66 -3.30 -6.54
N MET A 199 -6.75 -2.77 -5.73
CA MET A 199 -5.68 -3.56 -5.13
C MET A 199 -6.23 -4.62 -4.17
N LEU A 200 -7.22 -4.28 -3.34
CA LEU A 200 -7.69 -5.16 -2.28
C LEU A 200 -8.74 -6.18 -2.75
N GLN A 201 -9.62 -5.82 -3.71
CA GLN A 201 -10.68 -6.70 -4.24
C GLN A 201 -10.34 -7.30 -5.61
N PHE A 202 -9.87 -6.51 -6.57
CA PHE A 202 -9.75 -6.97 -7.97
C PHE A 202 -8.52 -7.87 -8.18
N GLU A 203 -7.40 -7.62 -7.49
CA GLU A 203 -6.19 -8.45 -7.62
C GLU A 203 -6.47 -9.93 -7.37
N ASN A 204 -7.19 -10.25 -6.29
CA ASN A 204 -7.51 -11.63 -5.91
C ASN A 204 -8.45 -12.30 -6.91
N GLU A 205 -9.42 -11.55 -7.43
CA GLU A 205 -10.40 -12.07 -8.39
C GLU A 205 -9.74 -12.33 -9.75
N ILE A 206 -8.88 -11.43 -10.21
CA ILE A 206 -8.10 -11.60 -11.45
C ILE A 206 -7.11 -12.76 -11.29
N ALA A 207 -6.40 -12.84 -10.16
CA ALA A 207 -5.48 -13.93 -9.89
C ALA A 207 -6.20 -15.29 -9.98
N ARG A 208 -7.38 -15.45 -9.37
CA ARG A 208 -8.13 -16.73 -9.44
C ARG A 208 -8.49 -17.16 -10.86
N ARG A 209 -8.78 -16.19 -11.75
CA ARG A 209 -9.21 -16.46 -13.13
C ARG A 209 -8.04 -16.66 -14.11
N LEU A 210 -6.80 -16.37 -13.72
CA LEU A 210 -5.64 -16.53 -14.60
C LEU A 210 -5.13 -17.99 -14.60
N PRO A 211 -5.08 -18.66 -15.78
CA PRO A 211 -4.57 -20.03 -15.92
C PRO A 211 -3.03 -20.05 -16.02
N ILE A 212 -2.35 -19.52 -14.99
CA ILE A 212 -0.89 -19.50 -14.90
C ILE A 212 -0.47 -20.33 -13.68
N ASN A 213 0.43 -21.30 -13.89
CA ASN A 213 0.92 -22.18 -12.82
C ASN A 213 1.94 -21.51 -11.91
N ASP A 214 2.75 -20.60 -12.46
CA ASP A 214 3.75 -19.83 -11.71
C ASP A 214 3.06 -18.77 -10.84
N THR A 215 3.08 -18.96 -9.52
CA THR A 215 2.42 -18.10 -8.54
C THR A 215 2.95 -16.67 -8.55
N VAL A 216 4.24 -16.47 -8.78
CA VAL A 216 4.85 -15.12 -8.82
C VAL A 216 4.37 -14.37 -10.06
N LYS A 217 4.44 -14.99 -11.23
CA LYS A 217 3.97 -14.38 -12.49
C LYS A 217 2.47 -14.14 -12.47
N LYS A 218 1.70 -15.08 -11.92
CA LYS A 218 0.24 -14.98 -11.77
C LYS A 218 -0.15 -13.75 -10.94
N HIS A 219 0.44 -13.58 -9.76
CA HIS A 219 0.15 -12.43 -8.90
C HIS A 219 0.70 -11.13 -9.45
N SER A 220 1.88 -11.15 -10.09
CA SER A 220 2.43 -9.97 -10.76
C SER A 220 1.54 -9.51 -11.92
N LEU A 221 1.02 -10.43 -12.74
CA LEU A 221 0.12 -10.10 -13.84
C LEU A 221 -1.26 -9.66 -13.34
N ALA A 222 -1.79 -10.33 -12.31
CA ALA A 222 -3.03 -9.91 -11.65
C ALA A 222 -2.91 -8.51 -11.06
N GLY A 223 -1.77 -8.20 -10.42
CA GLY A 223 -1.42 -6.86 -9.97
C GLY A 223 -1.33 -5.87 -11.13
N ALA A 224 -0.68 -6.22 -12.24
CA ALA A 224 -0.60 -5.35 -13.41
C ALA A 224 -1.99 -5.00 -13.96
N LEU A 225 -2.86 -6.00 -14.12
CA LEU A 225 -4.22 -5.81 -14.64
C LEU A 225 -5.08 -4.99 -13.67
N SER A 226 -5.05 -5.30 -12.38
CA SER A 226 -5.79 -4.52 -11.37
C SER A 226 -5.28 -3.08 -11.29
N GLY A 227 -3.98 -2.85 -11.44
CA GLY A 227 -3.37 -1.52 -11.49
C GLY A 227 -3.76 -0.73 -12.74
N ALA A 228 -3.83 -1.38 -13.90
CA ALA A 228 -4.31 -0.75 -15.13
C ALA A 228 -5.79 -0.33 -14.99
N THR A 229 -6.63 -1.22 -14.45
CA THR A 229 -8.05 -0.92 -14.16
C THR A 229 -8.18 0.22 -13.16
N ALA A 230 -7.40 0.19 -12.08
CA ALA A 230 -7.38 1.24 -11.08
C ALA A 230 -7.05 2.61 -11.68
N ALA A 231 -6.00 2.68 -12.51
CA ALA A 231 -5.59 3.90 -13.18
C ALA A 231 -6.67 4.44 -14.13
N PHE A 232 -7.39 3.57 -14.82
CA PHE A 232 -8.49 3.96 -15.70
C PHE A 232 -9.60 4.68 -14.93
N PHE A 233 -10.08 4.09 -13.85
CA PHE A 233 -11.15 4.69 -13.04
C PHE A 233 -10.68 5.88 -12.19
N ALA A 234 -9.42 5.87 -11.73
CA ALA A 234 -8.85 6.97 -10.96
C ALA A 234 -8.42 8.15 -11.83
N TYR A 235 -8.34 7.98 -13.16
CA TYR A 235 -7.86 8.98 -14.11
C TYR A 235 -8.51 10.37 -13.95
N PRO A 236 -9.85 10.54 -13.95
CA PRO A 236 -10.45 11.87 -13.87
C PRO A 236 -10.03 12.62 -12.62
N PHE A 237 -9.96 11.93 -11.47
CA PHE A 237 -9.54 12.52 -10.21
C PHE A 237 -8.03 12.86 -10.20
N ALA A 238 -7.20 11.96 -10.75
CA ALA A 238 -5.77 12.16 -10.83
C ALA A 238 -5.39 13.33 -11.78
N ALA A 239 -6.03 13.39 -12.95
CA ALA A 239 -5.83 14.47 -13.92
C ALA A 239 -6.26 15.82 -13.33
N TYR A 240 -7.41 15.86 -12.64
CA TYR A 240 -7.89 17.08 -12.00
C TYR A 240 -6.94 17.58 -10.90
N LYS A 241 -6.44 16.67 -10.07
CA LYS A 241 -5.44 16.99 -9.04
C LYS A 241 -4.17 17.61 -9.65
N ASP A 242 -3.67 17.02 -10.73
CA ASP A 242 -2.46 17.50 -11.40
C ASP A 242 -2.68 18.88 -12.03
N TYR A 243 -3.87 19.15 -12.55
CA TYR A 243 -4.26 20.48 -13.04
C TYR A 243 -4.28 21.54 -11.93
N LEU A 244 -4.88 21.24 -10.77
CA LEU A 244 -4.87 22.14 -9.60
C LEU A 244 -3.44 22.46 -9.13
N LEU A 245 -2.58 21.45 -9.11
CA LEU A 245 -1.19 21.61 -8.72
C LEU A 245 -0.40 22.45 -9.73
N ALA A 246 -0.64 22.27 -11.02
CA ALA A 246 0.02 23.04 -12.08
C ALA A 246 -0.31 24.55 -12.00
N GLN A 247 -1.50 24.92 -11.49
CA GLN A 247 -1.91 26.31 -11.28
C GLN A 247 -1.45 26.91 -9.94
N THR A 248 -0.75 26.14 -9.11
CA THR A 248 -0.25 26.65 -7.83
C THR A 248 0.90 27.61 -8.08
N THR A 249 0.93 28.74 -7.37
CA THR A 249 1.98 29.76 -7.51
C THR A 249 2.54 30.15 -6.15
N VAL A 250 3.73 30.75 -6.14
CA VAL A 250 4.37 31.26 -4.92
C VAL A 250 4.39 32.79 -5.00
N ASN A 251 3.86 33.45 -3.98
CA ASN A 251 3.89 34.91 -3.89
C ASN A 251 5.31 35.41 -3.57
N ASN A 252 5.58 36.71 -3.78
CA ASN A 252 6.82 37.40 -3.46
C ASN A 252 7.27 37.24 -1.99
N LYS A 253 6.35 36.89 -1.09
CA LYS A 253 6.61 36.58 0.33
C LYS A 253 6.99 35.11 0.61
N GLY A 254 7.11 34.27 -0.42
CA GLY A 254 7.41 32.84 -0.27
C GLY A 254 6.23 31.98 0.21
N LEU A 255 5.00 32.47 0.06
CA LEU A 255 3.76 31.79 0.47
C LEU A 255 3.08 31.10 -0.72
N LEU A 256 2.61 29.87 -0.52
CA LEU A 256 1.87 29.11 -1.53
C LEU A 256 0.46 29.64 -1.74
N ILE A 257 0.13 29.97 -2.98
CA ILE A 257 -1.21 30.31 -3.44
C ILE A 257 -1.72 29.15 -4.29
N ASN A 258 -2.60 28.34 -3.70
CA ASN A 258 -3.30 27.29 -4.43
C ASN A 258 -4.40 27.90 -5.29
N ALA A 259 -4.61 27.36 -6.48
CA ALA A 259 -5.84 27.61 -7.23
C ALA A 259 -7.05 27.13 -6.41
N ARG A 260 -8.12 27.92 -6.41
CA ARG A 260 -9.37 27.50 -5.77
C ARG A 260 -10.00 26.42 -6.65
N SER A 261 -10.20 25.22 -6.10
CA SER A 261 -10.85 24.12 -6.80
C SER A 261 -12.20 24.53 -7.38
N SER A 262 -12.97 25.36 -6.68
CA SER A 262 -14.26 25.86 -7.15
C SER A 262 -14.16 26.77 -8.38
N ILE A 263 -13.08 27.53 -8.54
CA ILE A 263 -12.87 28.37 -9.73
C ILE A 263 -12.57 27.46 -10.92
N VAL A 264 -11.70 26.47 -10.74
CA VAL A 264 -11.37 25.51 -11.79
C VAL A 264 -12.58 24.67 -12.22
N ILE A 265 -13.42 24.21 -11.27
CA ILE A 265 -14.68 23.53 -11.59
C ILE A 265 -15.58 24.46 -12.40
N LYS A 266 -15.74 25.72 -11.97
CA LYS A 266 -16.56 26.70 -12.69
C LYS A 266 -16.03 26.98 -14.09
N ASP A 267 -14.72 27.11 -14.27
CA ASP A 267 -14.12 27.32 -15.58
C ASP A 267 -14.34 26.12 -16.49
N ILE A 268 -14.23 24.89 -15.97
CA ILE A 268 -14.52 23.67 -16.73
C ILE A 268 -16.00 23.59 -17.10
N ILE A 269 -16.91 23.88 -16.17
CA ILE A 269 -18.35 23.88 -16.43
C ILE A 269 -18.68 24.95 -17.48
N ASN A 270 -18.17 26.17 -17.31
CA ASN A 270 -18.40 27.27 -18.25
C ASN A 270 -17.84 26.94 -19.65
N ASN A 271 -16.64 26.36 -19.73
CA ASN A 271 -16.07 25.93 -21.00
C ASN A 271 -16.85 24.77 -21.65
N LEU A 272 -17.41 23.86 -20.84
CA LEU A 272 -18.27 22.77 -21.31
C LEU A 272 -19.64 23.29 -21.78
N THR A 273 -20.21 24.29 -21.12
CA THR A 273 -21.48 24.91 -21.50
C THR A 273 -21.32 25.76 -22.77
N ASN A 274 -20.22 26.50 -22.90
CA ASN A 274 -20.00 27.42 -24.01
C ASN A 274 -19.55 26.72 -25.30
N ASP A 275 -18.71 25.68 -25.22
CA ASP A 275 -18.23 24.96 -26.40
C ASP A 275 -17.93 23.48 -26.09
N PRO A 276 -18.98 22.66 -25.85
CA PRO A 276 -18.84 21.29 -25.35
C PRO A 276 -17.99 20.41 -26.26
N LYS A 277 -18.07 20.62 -27.58
CA LYS A 277 -17.30 19.83 -28.56
C LYS A 277 -15.80 20.10 -28.45
N LYS A 278 -15.38 21.36 -28.35
CA LYS A 278 -13.96 21.70 -28.20
C LYS A 278 -13.42 21.28 -26.83
N ALA A 279 -14.19 21.48 -25.77
CA ALA A 279 -13.80 21.04 -24.43
C ALA A 279 -13.64 19.50 -24.36
N LEU A 280 -14.58 18.75 -24.94
CA LEU A 280 -14.50 17.28 -25.00
C LEU A 280 -13.34 16.80 -25.85
N LEU A 281 -13.08 17.41 -27.02
CA LEU A 281 -11.93 17.06 -27.86
C LEU A 281 -10.60 17.31 -27.13
N GLN A 282 -10.47 18.43 -26.41
CA GLN A 282 -9.27 18.72 -25.62
C GLN A 282 -9.09 17.74 -24.45
N VAL A 283 -10.18 17.40 -23.74
CA VAL A 283 -10.13 16.37 -22.68
C VAL A 283 -9.75 15.03 -23.29
N PHE A 284 -10.31 14.67 -24.44
CA PHE A 284 -10.03 13.40 -25.11
C PHE A 284 -8.57 13.33 -25.59
N ASP A 285 -8.04 14.37 -26.21
CA ASP A 285 -6.65 14.41 -26.68
C ASP A 285 -5.66 14.33 -25.51
N ASN A 286 -5.94 15.02 -24.42
CA ASN A 286 -5.14 14.94 -23.20
C ASN A 286 -5.25 13.56 -22.56
N THR A 287 -6.45 12.97 -22.55
CA THR A 287 -6.71 11.62 -22.03
C THR A 287 -5.99 10.57 -22.84
N LYS A 288 -6.07 10.61 -24.17
CA LYS A 288 -5.39 9.67 -25.06
C LYS A 288 -3.87 9.65 -24.85
N LYS A 289 -3.28 10.79 -24.51
CA LYS A 289 -1.83 10.88 -24.22
C LYS A 289 -1.47 10.46 -22.79
N GLN A 290 -2.25 10.89 -21.79
CA GLN A 290 -1.91 10.67 -20.38
C GLN A 290 -2.36 9.32 -19.84
N LEU A 291 -3.54 8.84 -20.26
CA LEU A 291 -4.16 7.63 -19.71
C LEU A 291 -3.30 6.39 -19.94
N PRO A 292 -2.77 6.10 -21.14
CA PRO A 292 -1.93 4.91 -21.35
C PRO A 292 -0.67 4.92 -20.49
N ILE A 293 -0.03 6.09 -20.35
CA ILE A 293 1.18 6.25 -19.53
C ILE A 293 0.85 6.02 -18.05
N ARG A 294 -0.28 6.54 -17.56
CA ARG A 294 -0.73 6.31 -16.18
C ARG A 294 -1.14 4.87 -15.93
N MET A 295 -1.84 4.23 -16.88
CA MET A 295 -2.19 2.82 -16.80
C MET A 295 -0.95 1.95 -16.74
N ALA A 296 0.02 2.16 -17.65
CA ALA A 296 1.29 1.45 -17.64
C ALA A 296 2.02 1.65 -16.31
N LEU A 297 2.12 2.89 -15.81
CA LEU A 297 2.78 3.19 -14.56
C LEU A 297 2.12 2.46 -13.36
N THR A 298 0.81 2.58 -13.21
CA THR A 298 0.10 1.95 -12.08
C THR A 298 0.11 0.43 -12.19
N ALA A 299 -0.01 -0.11 -13.41
CA ALA A 299 0.16 -1.54 -13.66
C ALA A 299 1.54 -2.02 -13.22
N THR A 300 2.61 -1.31 -13.59
CA THR A 300 3.97 -1.66 -13.16
C THR A 300 4.12 -1.57 -11.64
N ILE A 301 3.58 -0.53 -10.99
CA ILE A 301 3.64 -0.38 -9.53
C ILE A 301 2.94 -1.55 -8.84
N PHE A 302 1.73 -1.91 -9.27
CA PHE A 302 0.99 -3.01 -8.67
C PHE A 302 1.64 -4.35 -8.95
N ALA A 303 2.19 -4.55 -10.16
CA ALA A 303 2.98 -5.73 -10.50
C ALA A 303 4.21 -5.87 -9.58
N ILE A 304 4.92 -4.78 -9.32
CA ILE A 304 6.06 -4.75 -8.40
C ILE A 304 5.61 -5.08 -6.98
N ILE A 305 4.53 -4.47 -6.49
CA ILE A 305 4.02 -4.72 -5.13
C ILE A 305 3.63 -6.19 -4.97
N SER A 306 2.79 -6.72 -5.86
CA SER A 306 2.34 -8.11 -5.82
C SER A 306 3.47 -9.11 -6.06
N GLY A 307 4.40 -8.80 -6.97
CA GLY A 307 5.56 -9.66 -7.26
C GLY A 307 6.55 -9.71 -6.10
N THR A 308 6.88 -8.55 -5.51
CA THR A 308 7.84 -8.45 -4.40
C THR A 308 7.33 -9.17 -3.17
N GLU A 309 6.03 -9.06 -2.87
CA GLU A 309 5.38 -9.80 -1.78
C GLU A 309 5.53 -11.32 -1.95
N LYS A 310 5.39 -11.84 -3.18
CA LYS A 310 5.56 -13.28 -3.45
C LYS A 310 7.02 -13.74 -3.49
N ILE A 311 7.94 -12.90 -3.97
CA ILE A 311 9.37 -13.25 -4.04
C ILE A 311 10.01 -13.25 -2.64
N LEU A 312 9.75 -12.21 -1.86
CA LEU A 312 10.33 -12.07 -0.52
C LEU A 312 9.66 -13.02 0.47
N GLY A 313 8.33 -13.17 0.37
CA GLY A 313 7.53 -13.90 1.35
C GLY A 313 7.34 -13.12 2.65
N PRO A 314 6.68 -13.72 3.65
CA PRO A 314 6.35 -13.04 4.91
C PRO A 314 7.58 -12.75 5.79
N GLU A 315 8.67 -13.50 5.65
CA GLU A 315 9.86 -13.35 6.50
C GLU A 315 11.17 -13.42 5.67
N PRO A 316 11.52 -12.38 4.89
CA PRO A 316 12.73 -12.39 4.06
C PRO A 316 14.03 -12.57 4.85
N LEU A 317 14.09 -12.15 6.12
CA LEU A 317 15.29 -12.27 6.97
C LEU A 317 15.62 -13.71 7.35
N THR A 318 14.65 -14.63 7.30
CA THR A 318 14.92 -16.07 7.51
C THR A 318 15.90 -16.63 6.48
N LYS A 319 15.91 -16.08 5.26
CA LYS A 319 16.81 -16.52 4.19
C LYS A 319 18.26 -16.07 4.37
N ILE A 320 18.49 -15.04 5.20
CA ILE A 320 19.80 -14.37 5.33
C ILE A 320 20.40 -14.62 6.72
N VAL A 321 19.57 -14.63 7.76
CA VAL A 321 20.05 -14.75 9.14
C VAL A 321 20.11 -16.23 9.56
N PRO A 322 21.24 -16.68 10.15
CA PRO A 322 21.38 -18.03 10.67
C PRO A 322 20.34 -18.38 11.73
N GLU A 323 19.93 -19.66 11.79
CA GLU A 323 18.91 -20.19 12.70
C GLU A 323 19.11 -19.83 14.17
N GLN A 324 20.37 -19.67 14.57
CA GLN A 324 20.82 -19.36 15.92
C GLN A 324 20.28 -18.03 16.48
N TYR A 325 19.93 -17.10 15.59
CA TYR A 325 19.46 -15.75 15.93
C TYR A 325 17.97 -15.55 15.63
N ARG A 326 17.29 -16.57 15.08
CA ARG A 326 15.85 -16.52 14.78
C ARG A 326 15.05 -16.69 16.07
N PRO A 327 13.89 -16.03 16.20
CA PRO A 327 12.99 -16.27 17.32
C PRO A 327 12.52 -17.74 17.33
N SER A 328 12.54 -18.39 18.50
CA SER A 328 12.24 -19.83 18.67
C SER A 328 10.75 -20.18 18.65
N ALA A 329 9.87 -19.18 18.56
CA ALA A 329 8.43 -19.34 18.46
C ALA A 329 7.91 -18.47 17.31
N THR A 330 7.05 -19.03 16.46
CA THR A 330 6.26 -18.29 15.49
C THR A 330 5.43 -17.27 16.27
N SER A 331 5.90 -16.03 16.30
CA SER A 331 5.27 -14.99 17.10
C SER A 331 4.00 -14.47 16.47
N PRO A 332 3.04 -14.01 17.29
CA PRO A 332 1.94 -13.23 16.78
C PRO A 332 2.48 -11.93 16.17
N ARG A 333 2.18 -11.74 14.89
CA ARG A 333 2.61 -10.60 14.06
C ARG A 333 2.39 -9.26 14.77
N PHE A 334 3.29 -8.31 14.56
CA PHE A 334 3.41 -7.00 15.22
C PHE A 334 2.14 -6.13 15.16
N PHE A 335 1.24 -6.43 14.23
CA PHE A 335 -0.04 -5.74 14.05
C PHE A 335 -1.29 -6.62 14.30
N ALA A 336 -1.10 -7.90 14.65
CA ALA A 336 -2.19 -8.70 15.19
C ALA A 336 -2.50 -8.19 16.60
N MET A 337 -3.73 -7.74 16.84
CA MET A 337 -4.19 -7.45 18.20
C MET A 337 -3.87 -8.65 19.09
N SER A 338 -3.03 -8.43 20.11
CA SER A 338 -2.84 -9.42 21.18
C SER A 338 -4.21 -9.69 21.80
N LYS A 339 -4.74 -10.89 21.58
CA LYS A 339 -5.86 -11.38 22.39
C LYS A 339 -5.37 -11.44 23.83
N THR A 340 -5.89 -10.57 24.68
CA THR A 340 -5.82 -10.72 26.13
C THR A 340 -6.29 -12.13 26.46
N ALA A 341 -5.38 -12.96 26.99
CA ALA A 341 -5.71 -14.31 27.42
C ALA A 341 -6.70 -14.22 28.58
N GLU A 342 -7.97 -14.47 28.30
CA GLU A 342 -8.99 -14.66 29.32
C GLU A 342 -8.72 -16.00 30.01
N VAL A 343 -8.20 -15.92 31.23
CA VAL A 343 -7.98 -17.07 32.11
C VAL A 343 -9.34 -17.64 32.47
N ARG A 344 -9.72 -18.78 31.87
CA ARG A 344 -10.86 -19.58 32.34
C ARG A 344 -10.51 -20.20 33.70
N PRO A 345 -11.36 -20.09 34.74
CA PRO A 345 -11.21 -20.87 35.96
C PRO A 345 -11.44 -22.36 35.68
N PRO A 346 -10.77 -23.28 36.40
CA PRO A 346 -10.91 -24.71 36.18
C PRO A 346 -12.32 -25.19 36.55
N GLU A 347 -12.94 -25.93 35.62
CA GLU A 347 -14.19 -26.66 35.81
C GLU A 347 -14.04 -27.66 36.96
N ALA A 348 -14.94 -27.58 37.94
CA ALA A 348 -15.00 -28.53 39.04
C ALA A 348 -15.42 -29.90 38.53
N SER A 349 -14.52 -30.87 38.69
CA SER A 349 -14.78 -32.31 38.60
C SER A 349 -15.93 -32.70 39.53
N ASN A 350 -17.11 -32.97 38.96
CA ASN A 350 -18.17 -33.69 39.67
C ASN A 350 -17.80 -35.17 39.74
N THR A 351 -17.22 -35.55 40.88
CA THR A 351 -17.08 -36.92 41.33
C THR A 351 -18.46 -37.49 41.65
N GLU A 352 -18.86 -38.54 40.94
CA GLU A 352 -19.98 -39.41 41.34
C GLU A 352 -19.66 -40.09 42.68
N ALA A 353 -20.64 -40.10 43.59
CA ALA A 353 -20.78 -41.14 44.60
C ALA A 353 -22.24 -41.23 45.11
N PRO A 354 -22.66 -42.40 45.63
CA PRO A 354 -23.98 -43.00 45.37
C PRO A 354 -24.89 -43.08 46.61
N SER A 355 -26.18 -43.37 46.42
CA SER A 355 -27.13 -44.07 47.34
C SER A 355 -28.57 -43.66 46.98
N THR A 356 -29.65 -44.43 46.97
CA THR A 356 -30.03 -45.83 47.25
C THR A 356 -31.52 -45.96 46.80
N PRO A 357 -32.11 -47.16 46.70
CA PRO A 357 -33.45 -47.35 46.11
C PRO A 357 -34.61 -47.33 47.13
N LYS A 358 -35.85 -47.33 46.58
CA LYS A 358 -37.21 -47.54 47.17
C LYS A 358 -37.93 -46.24 47.59
N LEU A 359 -39.24 -46.09 47.39
CA LEU A 359 -40.34 -47.04 47.13
C LEU A 359 -41.06 -46.81 45.80
#